data_AF-A0A3D0RFF6-F1
#
_entry.id   AF-A0A3D0RFF6-F1
#
_cell.length_a   1.000
_cell.length_b   1.000
_cell.length_c   1.000
_cell.angle_alpha   90.00
_cell.angle_beta   90.00
_cell.angle_gamma   90.00
#
_symmetry.space_group_name_H-M   'P 1'
#
loop_
_entity.id
_entity.type
_entity.pdbx_description
1 polymer ?
#
loop_
_entity_poly.entity_id
_entity_poly.type
_entity_poly.pdbx_seq_one_letter_code
_entity_poly.pdbx_strand_id
1 'polypeptide(L)' 'TKAKEEMFERTSIAEAPWYIVEGNDKKRERLNCMEHILSKIPYHDIGHEKVELPERVFNPDYERRTLPDDLYVPKIY' A
#
# COMPACT_ATOMS: atom_id res chain seq x y z
N THR A 1 -15.94 -21.90 -10.97
CA THR A 1 -16.94 -21.19 -10.14
C THR A 1 -17.33 -21.99 -8.90
N LYS A 2 -17.71 -23.27 -9.04
CA LYS A 2 -18.07 -24.16 -7.91
C LYS A 2 -17.09 -24.19 -6.72
N ALA A 3 -15.77 -24.33 -6.98
CA ALA A 3 -14.77 -24.37 -5.91
C ALA A 3 -14.70 -23.07 -5.08
N LYS A 4 -14.93 -21.91 -5.70
CA LYS A 4 -14.95 -20.60 -5.03
C LYS A 4 -16.16 -20.48 -4.10
N GLU A 5 -17.32 -20.92 -4.58
CA GLU A 5 -18.58 -20.89 -3.83
C GLU A 5 -18.49 -21.81 -2.60
N GLU A 6 -18.02 -23.05 -2.79
CA GLU A 6 -17.81 -24.00 -1.69
C GLU A 6 -16.80 -23.49 -0.66
N MET A 7 -15.74 -22.80 -1.10
CA MET A 7 -14.79 -22.15 -0.19
C MET A 7 -15.47 -21.08 0.66
N PHE A 8 -16.29 -20.20 0.05
CA PHE A 8 -16.99 -19.15 0.79
C PHE A 8 -18.00 -19.72 1.79
N GLU A 9 -18.79 -20.72 1.38
CA GLU A 9 -19.76 -21.39 2.24
C GLU A 9 -19.10 -22.03 3.48
N ARG A 10 -17.91 -22.61 3.32
CA ARG A 10 -17.23 -23.33 4.40
C ARG A 10 -16.37 -22.43 5.30
N THR A 11 -15.90 -21.28 4.81
CA THR A 11 -14.82 -20.52 5.48
C THR A 11 -15.14 -19.04 5.75
N SER A 12 -16.21 -18.48 5.19
CA SER A 12 -16.63 -17.11 5.50
C SER A 12 -17.45 -17.07 6.78
N ILE A 13 -16.78 -16.86 7.91
CA ILE A 13 -17.40 -16.76 9.25
C ILE A 13 -17.46 -15.31 9.73
N ALA A 14 -18.22 -15.04 10.79
CA ALA A 14 -18.43 -13.67 11.29
C ALA A 14 -17.13 -12.99 11.75
N GLU A 15 -16.21 -13.77 12.32
CA GLU A 15 -14.91 -13.31 12.82
C GLU A 15 -13.87 -13.13 11.70
N ALA A 16 -14.08 -13.77 10.55
CA ALA A 16 -13.18 -13.76 9.40
C ALA A 16 -13.96 -13.81 8.08
N PRO A 17 -14.70 -12.74 7.74
CA PRO A 17 -15.52 -12.71 6.54
C PRO A 17 -14.65 -12.61 5.27
N TRP A 18 -15.08 -13.29 4.21
CA TRP A 18 -14.53 -13.05 2.87
C TRP A 18 -15.15 -11.79 2.25
N TYR A 19 -14.32 -10.96 1.64
CA TYR A 19 -14.73 -9.80 0.84
C TYR A 19 -14.34 -9.99 -0.62
N ILE A 20 -15.25 -9.66 -1.54
CA ILE A 20 -15.02 -9.77 -2.98
C ILE A 20 -14.61 -8.40 -3.52
N VAL A 21 -13.53 -8.37 -4.30
CA VAL A 21 -13.02 -7.18 -5.00
C VAL A 21 -13.10 -7.43 -6.50
N GLU A 22 -13.66 -6.49 -7.25
CA GLU A 22 -13.79 -6.67 -8.70
C GLU A 22 -12.41 -6.55 -9.39
N GLY A 23 -12.22 -7.26 -10.51
CA GLY A 23 -10.91 -7.33 -11.18
C GLY A 23 -10.76 -6.42 -12.41
N ASN A 24 -11.85 -5.78 -12.86
CA ASN A 24 -11.92 -5.11 -14.16
C ASN A 24 -11.22 -3.74 -14.15
N ASP A 25 -11.56 -2.86 -13.20
CA ASP A 25 -10.85 -1.59 -12.98
C ASP A 25 -9.78 -1.75 -11.89
N LYS A 26 -8.63 -2.29 -12.28
CA LYS A 26 -7.54 -2.58 -11.34
C LYS A 26 -7.10 -1.38 -10.50
N LYS A 27 -7.15 -0.15 -11.02
CA LYS A 27 -6.70 1.03 -10.28
C LYS A 27 -7.72 1.40 -9.20
N ARG A 28 -9.00 1.44 -9.55
CA ARG A 28 -10.08 1.72 -8.61
C ARG A 28 -10.19 0.67 -7.52
N GLU A 29 -10.11 -0.60 -7.90
CA GLU A 29 -10.32 -1.71 -6.98
C GLU A 29 -9.18 -1.87 -5.97
N ARG A 30 -7.96 -1.43 -6.33
CA ARG A 30 -6.86 -1.28 -5.36
C ARG A 30 -7.17 -0.20 -4.31
N LEU A 31 -7.70 0.95 -4.72
CA LEU A 31 -8.08 2.02 -3.80
C LEU A 31 -9.19 1.57 -2.85
N ASN A 32 -10.23 0.92 -3.40
CA ASN A 32 -11.33 0.36 -2.60
C ASN A 32 -10.84 -0.68 -1.58
N CYS A 33 -9.92 -1.56 -1.97
CA CYS A 33 -9.34 -2.56 -1.08
C CYS A 33 -8.54 -1.90 0.07
N MET A 34 -7.70 -0.91 -0.22
CA MET A 34 -6.96 -0.17 0.80
C MET A 34 -7.90 0.55 1.77
N GLU A 35 -8.91 1.26 1.26
CA GLU A 35 -9.90 1.97 2.07
C GLU A 35 -10.67 1.00 2.99
N HIS A 36 -11.10 -0.14 2.46
CA HIS A 36 -11.79 -1.16 3.25
C HIS A 36 -10.95 -1.62 4.44
N ILE A 37 -9.68 -1.97 4.22
CA ILE A 37 -8.77 -2.41 5.28
C ILE A 37 -8.58 -1.31 6.33
N LEU A 38 -8.30 -0.08 5.89
CA LEU A 38 -8.08 1.05 6.79
C LEU A 38 -9.33 1.35 7.64
N SER A 39 -10.53 1.22 7.08
CA SER A 39 -11.79 1.44 7.83
C SER A 39 -12.04 0.45 8.98
N LYS A 40 -11.41 -0.74 8.94
CA LYS A 40 -11.55 -1.77 9.99
C LYS A 40 -10.57 -1.58 11.14
N ILE A 41 -9.52 -0.82 10.92
CA ILE A 41 -8.47 -0.59 11.93
C ILE A 41 -8.76 0.77 12.58
N PRO A 42 -8.98 0.83 13.91
CA PRO A 42 -9.23 2.09 14.61
C PRO A 42 -7.91 2.88 14.76
N TYR A 43 -7.44 3.44 13.64
CA TYR A 43 -6.30 4.34 13.62
C TYR A 43 -6.62 5.58 14.43
N HIS A 44 -5.76 5.85 15.39
CA HIS A 44 -5.74 7.07 16.15
C HIS A 44 -4.32 7.59 16.16
N ASP A 45 -4.18 8.90 16.33
CA ASP A 45 -2.88 9.49 16.50
C ASP A 45 -2.25 8.96 17.78
N ILE A 46 -0.99 8.53 17.68
CA ILE A 46 -0.21 8.06 18.82
C ILE A 46 0.93 9.05 19.06
N GLY A 47 1.20 9.33 20.33
CA GLY A 47 2.33 10.19 20.68
C GLY A 47 3.64 9.58 20.20
N HIS A 48 4.26 10.18 19.20
CA HIS A 48 5.60 9.83 18.77
C HIS A 48 6.62 10.67 19.53
N GLU A 49 7.74 10.06 19.94
CA GLU A 49 8.88 10.83 20.41
C GLU A 49 9.38 11.75 19.29
N LYS A 50 9.58 13.03 19.62
CA LYS A 50 10.08 13.99 18.65
C LYS A 50 11.53 13.66 18.32
N VAL A 51 11.80 13.26 17.08
CA VAL A 51 13.16 13.08 16.59
C VAL A 51 13.73 14.46 16.26
N GLU A 52 14.80 14.84 16.94
CA GLU A 52 15.59 16.02 16.57
C GLU A 52 16.49 15.65 15.39
N LEU A 53 16.15 16.17 14.21
CA LEU A 53 16.97 16.00 13.02
C LEU A 53 18.18 16.95 13.11
N PRO A 54 19.39 16.52 12.66
CA PRO A 54 20.52 17.43 12.59
C PRO A 54 20.22 18.58 11.64
N GLU A 55 20.88 19.72 11.86
CA GLU A 55 20.79 20.84 10.92
C GLU A 55 21.21 20.40 9.52
N ARG A 56 20.49 20.90 8.52
CA ARG A 56 20.79 20.61 7.13
C ARG A 56 22.15 21.20 6.77
N VAL A 57 23.14 20.35 6.53
CA VAL A 57 24.44 20.76 6.02
C VAL A 57 24.33 20.98 4.51
N PHE A 58 24.47 22.24 4.06
CA PHE A 58 24.65 22.54 2.65
C PHE A 58 26.08 22.20 2.25
N ASN A 59 26.23 21.32 1.26
CA ASN A 59 27.51 21.04 0.64
C ASN A 59 27.52 21.65 -0.77
N PRO A 60 28.29 22.72 -1.03
CA PRO A 60 28.39 23.32 -2.36
C PRO A 60 28.98 22.38 -3.42
N ASP A 61 29.74 21.37 -3.01
CA ASP A 61 30.32 20.35 -3.89
C ASP A 61 29.37 19.17 -4.14
N TYR A 62 28.19 19.16 -3.50
CA TYR A 62 27.18 18.13 -3.70
C TYR A 62 26.31 18.45 -4.92
N GLU A 63 26.71 17.94 -6.07
CA GLU A 63 25.84 17.85 -7.24
C GLU A 63 25.06 16.54 -7.24
N ARG A 64 23.74 16.63 -7.40
CA ARG A 64 22.89 15.46 -7.62
C ARG A 64 23.21 14.91 -9.00
N ARG A 65 24.10 13.92 -9.08
CA ARG A 65 24.46 13.28 -10.34
C ARG A 65 23.21 12.66 -10.98
N THR A 66 23.12 12.78 -12.30
CA THR A 66 22.21 11.93 -13.08
C THR A 66 22.62 10.48 -12.84
N LEU A 67 21.75 9.72 -12.17
CA LEU A 67 21.94 8.28 -12.02
C LEU A 67 21.96 7.63 -13.41
N PRO A 68 22.78 6.59 -13.64
CA PRO A 68 22.78 5.87 -14.90
C PRO A 68 21.42 5.17 -15.14
N ASP A 69 21.07 5.00 -16.42
CA ASP A 69 19.74 4.58 -16.86
C ASP A 69 19.37 3.16 -16.40
N ASP A 70 20.37 2.30 -16.13
CA ASP A 70 20.20 0.93 -15.64
C ASP A 70 19.66 0.86 -14.20
N LEU A 71 19.81 1.93 -13.42
CA LEU A 71 19.23 2.02 -12.08
C LEU A 71 17.74 2.37 -12.11
N TYR A 72 17.21 2.82 -13.24
CA TYR A 72 15.79 3.11 -13.38
C TYR A 72 15.05 1.87 -13.87
N VAL A 73 13.89 1.62 -13.26
CA VAL A 73 12.98 0.56 -13.70
C VAL A 73 12.52 0.87 -15.14
N PRO A 74 12.61 -0.08 -16.08
CA PRO A 74 12.16 0.12 -17.47
C PRO A 74 10.71 0.60 -17.53
N LYS A 75 10.49 1.71 -18.23
CA LYS A 75 9.14 2.23 -18.48
C LYS A 75 8.57 1.51 -19.71
N ILE A 76 7.60 0.62 -19.46
CA ILE A 76 6.96 -0.22 -20.50
C ILE A 76 5.67 0.42 -21.03
N TYR A 77 5.21 1.50 -20.40
CA TYR A 77 3.96 2.20 -20.73
C TYR A 77 4.21 3.67 -21.04
#